data_AF-A0A7J4DV47-F1
#
_entry.id   AF-A0A7J4DV47-F1
#
_cell.length_a   1.000
_cell.length_b   1.000
_cell.length_c   1.000
_cell.angle_alpha   90.00
_cell.angle_beta   90.00
_cell.angle_gamma   90.00
#
_symmetry.space_group_name_H-M   'P 1'
#
loop_
_entity.id
_entity.type
_entity.pdbx_description
1 polymer ?
#
loop_
_entity_poly.entity_id
_entity_poly.type
_entity_poly.pdbx_seq_one_letter_code
_entity_poly.pdbx_strand_id
1 'polypeptide(L)'
;KADAMYVEDSVSWFWELYSKLPNKPTPIFVIDMGWFPRHRLEKEVESLRRQIAYTLNLIRYYLWDKHLLLTNVRPGMLEWLCLMLGRAAIDYSHLSTRDALEVRGYGKIIALDPSADQPLSRDDVFDAEAFIVGGVVDILPVRGATKMLVEKLGDVERRKIVFHGDVFGVPNRINAVIEIILRARYITCGDIDSAIRAVMSSRDARLRAYVEISRLLRGTPPSERVVNADFYCELRRWLPISPKDFIIAAKMAQAKVVDNLEACECISKDQSDHRRCSAIAGSSPCRS
;
A
#
# COMPACT_ATOMS: atom_id res chain seq x y z
N LYS A 1 -17.18 6.86 36.53
CA LYS A 1 -15.95 7.34 37.19
C LYS A 1 -14.80 6.95 36.29
N ALA A 2 -13.86 7.85 35.99
CA ALA A 2 -12.64 7.47 35.31
C ALA A 2 -11.68 6.91 36.37
N ASP A 3 -11.27 5.65 36.22
CA ASP A 3 -10.42 4.95 37.19
C ASP A 3 -8.93 5.36 37.06
N ALA A 4 -8.60 6.18 36.06
CA ALA A 4 -7.31 6.85 35.92
C ALA A 4 -7.48 8.19 35.17
N MET A 5 -6.74 9.22 35.59
CA MET A 5 -6.59 10.49 34.89
C MET A 5 -5.13 10.69 34.51
N TYR A 6 -4.89 11.09 33.25
CA TYR A 6 -3.55 11.52 32.81
C TYR A 6 -3.23 12.86 33.46
N VAL A 7 -2.08 12.94 34.13
CA VAL A 7 -1.52 14.18 34.67
C VAL A 7 -0.31 14.52 33.81
N GLU A 8 -0.38 15.66 33.12
CA GLU A 8 0.49 16.06 32.01
C GLU A 8 1.99 16.12 32.40
N ASP A 9 2.31 16.31 33.69
CA ASP A 9 3.66 16.64 34.16
C ASP A 9 4.48 15.47 34.73
N SER A 10 4.03 14.21 34.68
CA SER A 10 4.83 13.09 35.21
C SER A 10 5.53 12.27 34.10
N VAL A 11 6.86 12.35 34.02
CA VAL A 11 7.68 11.46 33.16
C VAL A 11 7.44 9.96 33.47
N SER A 12 6.89 9.68 34.65
CA SER A 12 6.54 8.35 35.15
C SER A 12 5.51 7.60 34.29
N TRP A 13 4.49 8.27 33.75
CA TRP A 13 3.41 7.55 33.07
C TRP A 13 3.82 7.02 31.70
N PHE A 14 4.73 7.71 30.99
CA PHE A 14 5.21 7.26 29.69
C PHE A 14 5.91 5.90 29.80
N TRP A 15 6.83 5.76 30.76
CA TRP A 15 7.55 4.53 30.98
C TRP A 15 6.65 3.41 31.50
N GLU A 16 5.67 3.73 32.34
CA GLU A 16 4.67 2.76 32.80
C GLU A 16 3.84 2.23 31.62
N LEU A 17 3.33 3.11 30.75
CA LEU A 17 2.57 2.72 29.56
C LEU A 17 3.45 1.92 28.59
N TYR A 18 4.68 2.38 28.35
CA TYR A 18 5.62 1.73 27.45
C TYR A 18 5.96 0.31 27.93
N SER A 19 6.12 0.10 29.23
CA SER A 19 6.36 -1.23 29.81
C SER A 19 5.19 -2.21 29.66
N LYS A 20 3.97 -1.70 29.43
CA LYS A 20 2.76 -2.50 29.20
C LYS A 20 2.56 -2.84 27.73
N LEU A 21 3.28 -2.19 26.81
CA LEU A 21 3.22 -2.51 25.38
C LEU A 21 3.89 -3.85 25.10
N PRO A 22 3.39 -4.61 24.10
CA PRO A 22 4.02 -5.87 23.72
C PRO A 22 5.44 -5.63 23.22
N ASN A 23 6.38 -6.43 23.72
CA ASN A 23 7.80 -6.37 23.32
C ASN A 23 8.02 -6.72 21.84
N LYS A 24 7.09 -7.46 21.23
CA LYS A 24 7.10 -7.86 19.82
C LYS A 24 5.87 -7.29 19.11
N PRO A 25 5.97 -6.11 18.47
CA PRO A 25 4.88 -5.49 17.74
C PRO A 25 4.42 -6.39 16.58
N THR A 26 3.14 -6.72 16.54
CA THR A 26 2.59 -7.61 15.49
C THR A 26 1.29 -7.01 14.94
N PRO A 27 1.17 -6.80 13.60
CA PRO A 27 2.15 -7.09 12.56
C PRO A 27 3.26 -6.03 12.50
N ILE A 28 4.48 -6.43 12.18
CA ILE A 28 5.57 -5.51 11.84
C ILE A 28 5.66 -5.29 10.32
N PHE A 29 5.85 -4.04 9.91
CA PHE A 29 6.10 -3.67 8.52
C PHE A 29 7.58 -3.38 8.36
N VAL A 30 8.22 -4.08 7.42
CA VAL A 30 9.65 -3.95 7.16
C VAL A 30 9.85 -3.28 5.82
N ILE A 31 10.61 -2.19 5.80
CA ILE A 31 11.09 -1.57 4.56
C ILE A 31 12.55 -1.99 4.36
N ASP A 32 12.79 -2.80 3.34
CA ASP A 32 14.13 -3.27 3.00
C ASP A 32 14.90 -2.20 2.23
N MET A 33 15.92 -1.61 2.88
CA MET A 33 16.74 -0.56 2.30
C MET A 33 17.91 -1.07 1.43
N GLY A 34 17.96 -2.37 1.14
CA GLY A 34 19.05 -3.00 0.37
C GLY A 34 19.16 -2.50 -1.08
N TRP A 35 18.11 -1.88 -1.62
CA TRP A 35 18.13 -1.21 -2.93
C TRP A 35 18.64 0.22 -2.88
N PHE A 36 18.72 0.83 -1.69
CA PHE A 36 19.08 2.23 -1.53
C PHE A 36 20.31 2.66 -2.36
N PRO A 37 21.44 1.91 -2.38
CA PRO A 37 22.64 2.30 -3.13
C PRO A 37 22.49 2.26 -4.66
N ARG A 38 21.39 1.69 -5.18
CA ARG A 38 21.13 1.59 -6.62
C ARG A 38 20.30 2.74 -7.17
N HIS A 39 19.70 3.57 -6.32
CA HIS A 39 19.06 4.80 -6.77
C HIS A 39 20.12 5.72 -7.38
N ARG A 40 19.92 6.11 -8.63
CA ARG A 40 20.88 6.93 -9.38
C ARG A 40 20.48 8.40 -9.38
N LEU A 41 19.20 8.67 -9.15
CA LEU A 41 18.64 10.01 -9.20
C LEU A 41 18.30 10.50 -7.80
N GLU A 42 18.69 11.74 -7.47
CA GLU A 42 18.36 12.37 -6.19
C GLU A 42 16.84 12.40 -5.93
N LYS A 43 16.06 12.58 -7.00
CA LYS A 43 14.58 12.54 -6.94
C LYS A 43 14.03 11.20 -6.46
N GLU A 44 14.72 10.08 -6.73
CA GLU A 44 14.33 8.75 -6.25
C GLU A 44 14.58 8.62 -4.75
N VAL A 45 15.76 9.04 -4.29
CA VAL A 45 16.14 9.08 -2.87
C VAL A 45 15.18 9.95 -2.07
N GLU A 46 14.88 11.14 -2.57
CA GLU A 46 13.95 12.06 -1.93
C GLU A 46 12.50 11.52 -1.93
N SER A 47 12.09 10.83 -3.00
CA SER A 47 10.80 10.15 -3.05
C SER A 47 10.71 9.00 -2.05
N LEU A 48 11.77 8.20 -1.90
CA LEU A 48 11.86 7.16 -0.86
C LEU A 48 11.73 7.75 0.54
N ARG A 49 12.45 8.84 0.83
CA ARG A 49 12.36 9.55 2.11
C ARG A 49 10.93 9.97 2.44
N ARG A 50 10.25 10.59 1.47
CA ARG A 50 8.84 11.00 1.62
C ARG A 50 7.93 9.80 1.83
N GLN A 51 8.10 8.73 1.07
CA GLN A 51 7.29 7.52 1.24
C GLN A 51 7.49 6.89 2.62
N ILE A 52 8.71 6.87 3.18
CA ILE A 52 8.95 6.40 4.55
C ILE A 52 8.26 7.32 5.57
N ALA A 53 8.37 8.65 5.42
CA ALA A 53 7.71 9.60 6.31
C ALA A 53 6.17 9.46 6.29
N TYR A 54 5.57 9.32 5.09
CA TYR A 54 4.14 9.04 4.97
C TYR A 54 3.76 7.69 5.56
N THR A 55 4.61 6.67 5.40
CA THR A 55 4.41 5.35 6.01
C THR A 55 4.36 5.46 7.52
N LEU A 56 5.27 6.21 8.14
CA LEU A 56 5.25 6.42 9.59
C LEU A 56 3.94 7.06 10.07
N ASN A 57 3.45 8.08 9.36
CA ASN A 57 2.17 8.71 9.69
C ASN A 57 0.99 7.73 9.56
N LEU A 58 1.00 6.87 8.54
CA LEU A 58 0.00 5.80 8.39
C LEU A 58 0.09 4.79 9.53
N ILE A 59 1.30 4.34 9.88
CA ILE A 59 1.52 3.43 11.00
C ILE A 59 0.97 4.04 12.29
N ARG A 60 1.21 5.33 12.57
CA ARG A 60 0.65 6.02 13.74
C ARG A 60 -0.87 6.17 13.74
N TYR A 61 -1.50 6.14 12.56
CA TYR A 61 -2.96 6.18 12.45
C TYR A 61 -3.61 4.85 12.85
N TYR A 62 -2.95 3.72 12.58
CA TYR A 62 -3.48 2.38 12.88
C TYR A 62 -2.85 1.71 14.11
N LEU A 63 -1.60 2.04 14.41
CA LEU A 63 -0.66 1.34 15.31
C LEU A 63 0.28 2.40 15.96
N TRP A 64 1.56 2.06 16.18
CA TRP A 64 2.60 2.97 16.69
C TRP A 64 3.97 2.69 16.06
N ASP A 65 4.94 3.60 16.25
CA ASP A 65 6.23 3.65 15.54
C ASP A 65 7.00 2.31 15.48
N LYS A 66 6.95 1.48 16.53
CA LYS A 66 7.66 0.19 16.61
C LYS A 66 7.12 -0.90 15.68
N HIS A 67 5.94 -0.68 15.08
CA HIS A 67 5.44 -1.52 14.00
C HIS A 67 6.12 -1.23 12.65
N LEU A 68 7.06 -0.28 12.58
CA LEU A 68 7.88 -0.03 11.40
C LEU A 68 9.34 -0.37 11.69
N LEU A 69 9.93 -1.21 10.84
CA LEU A 69 11.34 -1.59 10.89
C LEU A 69 12.02 -1.25 9.56
N LEU A 70 13.19 -0.61 9.64
CA LEU A 70 14.07 -0.40 8.48
C LEU A 70 15.24 -1.38 8.55
N THR A 71 15.44 -2.20 7.52
CA THR A 71 16.53 -3.19 7.46
C THR A 71 17.53 -2.85 6.37
N ASN A 72 18.70 -3.51 6.37
CA ASN A 72 19.81 -3.19 5.47
C ASN A 72 20.23 -1.70 5.54
N VAL A 73 20.07 -1.08 6.72
CA VAL A 73 20.41 0.33 6.92
C VAL A 73 21.93 0.47 6.94
N ARG A 74 22.50 1.36 6.13
CA ARG A 74 23.94 1.66 6.13
C ARG A 74 24.27 2.86 7.01
N PRO A 75 25.53 2.99 7.49
CA PRO A 75 25.97 4.21 8.17
C PRO A 75 25.65 5.47 7.35
N GLY A 76 25.18 6.54 7.99
CA GLY A 76 24.78 7.79 7.32
C GLY A 76 23.33 7.85 6.83
N MET A 77 22.68 6.70 6.61
CA MET A 77 21.29 6.67 6.15
C MET A 77 20.31 7.04 7.27
N LEU A 78 20.61 6.68 8.50
CA LEU A 78 19.74 6.99 9.63
C LEU A 78 19.74 8.50 9.90
N GLU A 79 20.91 9.13 9.88
CA GLU A 79 21.05 10.58 10.03
C GLU A 79 20.24 11.30 8.94
N TRP A 80 20.36 10.85 7.70
CA TRP A 80 19.58 11.34 6.57
C TRP A 80 18.05 11.20 6.75
N LEU A 81 17.59 10.09 7.33
CA LEU A 81 16.18 9.86 7.65
C LEU A 81 15.70 10.72 8.83
N CYS A 82 16.47 10.75 9.93
CA CYS A 82 16.14 11.45 11.17
C CYS A 82 15.98 12.95 10.97
N LEU A 83 16.71 13.56 10.02
CA LEU A 83 16.50 14.97 9.64
C LEU A 83 15.05 15.29 9.24
N MET A 84 14.31 14.31 8.72
CA MET A 84 12.89 14.44 8.34
C MET A 84 11.93 13.83 9.36
N LEU A 85 12.32 12.71 9.98
CA LEU A 85 11.44 11.95 10.87
C LEU A 85 11.40 12.53 12.30
N GLY A 86 12.31 13.43 12.64
CA GLY A 86 12.36 14.09 13.94
C GLY A 86 12.58 13.08 15.07
N ARG A 87 11.72 13.13 16.11
CA ARG A 87 11.79 12.24 17.28
C ARG A 87 11.07 10.89 17.08
N ALA A 88 10.96 10.41 15.85
CA ALA A 88 10.32 9.13 15.57
C ALA A 88 11.07 7.96 16.22
N ALA A 89 10.35 7.08 16.92
CA ALA A 89 10.92 5.92 17.59
C ALA A 89 10.89 4.68 16.68
N ILE A 90 11.37 4.85 15.45
CA ILE A 90 11.43 3.76 14.45
C ILE A 90 12.62 2.85 14.76
N ASP A 91 12.40 1.55 14.68
CA ASP A 91 13.50 0.59 14.78
C ASP A 91 14.22 0.46 13.44
N TYR A 92 15.54 0.32 13.51
CA TYR A 92 16.37 0.05 12.35
C TYR A 92 17.37 -1.07 12.63
N SER A 93 17.86 -1.70 11.57
CA SER A 93 18.87 -2.75 11.65
C SER A 93 19.85 -2.65 10.48
N HIS A 94 21.13 -2.83 10.80
CA HIS A 94 22.20 -3.02 9.82
C HIS A 94 22.24 -4.43 9.24
N LEU A 95 21.54 -5.38 9.87
CA LEU A 95 21.46 -6.77 9.43
C LEU A 95 20.66 -6.88 8.13
N SER A 96 20.82 -8.03 7.46
CA SER A 96 19.91 -8.42 6.40
C SER A 96 18.49 -8.50 6.95
N THR A 97 17.49 -8.28 6.09
CA THR A 97 16.09 -8.32 6.49
C THR A 97 15.68 -9.64 7.15
N ARG A 98 16.19 -10.77 6.64
CA ARG A 98 15.94 -12.10 7.20
C ARG A 98 16.52 -12.20 8.61
N ASP A 99 17.81 -11.92 8.77
CA ASP A 99 18.49 -12.04 10.07
C ASP A 99 17.87 -11.09 11.11
N ALA A 100 17.49 -9.88 10.67
CA ALA A 100 16.83 -8.91 11.53
C ALA A 100 15.49 -9.41 12.07
N LEU A 101 14.71 -10.13 11.26
CA LEU A 101 13.43 -10.71 11.66
C LEU A 101 13.61 -11.98 12.51
N GLU A 102 14.59 -12.82 12.17
CA GLU A 102 14.91 -14.06 12.89
C GLU A 102 15.39 -13.76 14.32
N VAL A 103 16.32 -12.82 14.50
CA VAL A 103 16.81 -12.40 15.83
C VAL A 103 15.68 -11.79 16.68
N ARG A 104 14.65 -11.22 16.05
CA ARG A 104 13.47 -10.68 16.74
C ARG A 104 12.36 -11.73 16.94
N GLY A 105 12.56 -12.96 16.47
CA GLY A 105 11.67 -14.09 16.66
C GLY A 105 10.35 -13.99 15.88
N TYR A 106 10.32 -13.35 14.71
CA TYR A 106 9.14 -13.34 13.83
C TYR A 106 9.00 -14.67 13.08
N GLY A 107 7.79 -15.23 13.08
CA GLY A 107 7.46 -16.54 12.49
C GLY A 107 6.91 -16.44 11.07
N LYS A 108 5.60 -16.14 10.94
CA LYS A 108 4.95 -16.02 9.62
C LYS A 108 5.34 -14.69 8.97
N ILE A 109 6.31 -14.75 8.05
CA ILE A 109 6.87 -13.60 7.34
C ILE A 109 6.41 -13.65 5.88
N ILE A 110 5.83 -12.56 5.39
CA ILE A 110 5.38 -12.42 4.00
C ILE A 110 6.16 -11.32 3.29
N ALA A 111 6.85 -11.68 2.21
CA ALA A 111 7.47 -10.74 1.30
C ALA A 111 6.50 -10.35 0.17
N LEU A 112 6.22 -9.06 0.03
CA LEU A 112 5.38 -8.54 -1.03
C LEU A 112 6.19 -8.36 -2.31
N ASP A 113 5.86 -9.14 -3.31
CA ASP A 113 6.49 -9.10 -4.62
C ASP A 113 5.43 -9.13 -5.72
N PRO A 114 5.35 -8.09 -6.58
CA PRO A 114 4.47 -8.10 -7.75
C PRO A 114 4.65 -9.30 -8.69
N SER A 115 5.82 -9.96 -8.64
CA SER A 115 6.17 -11.11 -9.49
C SER A 115 5.87 -12.46 -8.85
N ALA A 116 5.30 -12.50 -7.63
CA ALA A 116 5.00 -13.76 -6.95
C ALA A 116 3.91 -14.56 -7.68
N ASP A 117 3.96 -15.88 -7.54
CA ASP A 117 2.98 -16.77 -8.18
C ASP A 117 1.60 -16.66 -7.52
N GLN A 118 1.57 -16.62 -6.19
CA GLN A 118 0.34 -16.63 -5.40
C GLN A 118 -0.09 -15.22 -4.98
N PRO A 119 -1.39 -14.88 -5.09
CA PRO A 119 -1.93 -13.65 -4.56
C PRO A 119 -1.95 -13.65 -3.03
N LEU A 120 -1.81 -12.47 -2.42
CA LEU A 120 -2.02 -12.27 -0.99
C LEU A 120 -3.45 -12.68 -0.63
N SER A 121 -3.60 -13.60 0.31
CA SER A 121 -4.91 -14.08 0.76
C SER A 121 -5.40 -13.30 1.99
N ARG A 122 -6.66 -13.55 2.36
CA ARG A 122 -7.25 -13.03 3.60
C ARG A 122 -6.47 -13.52 4.84
N ASP A 123 -6.15 -14.81 4.88
CA ASP A 123 -5.48 -15.43 6.03
C ASP A 123 -4.04 -14.91 6.17
N ASP A 124 -3.38 -14.65 5.04
CA ASP A 124 -2.08 -13.96 5.03
C ASP A 124 -2.15 -12.59 5.70
N VAL A 125 -3.20 -11.81 5.46
CA VAL A 125 -3.38 -10.47 6.04
C VAL A 125 -3.50 -10.52 7.57
N PHE A 126 -4.15 -11.53 8.12
CA PHE A 126 -4.40 -11.66 9.56
C PHE A 126 -3.27 -12.38 10.30
N ASP A 127 -2.79 -13.50 9.76
CA ASP A 127 -1.87 -14.38 10.47
C ASP A 127 -0.41 -13.94 10.34
N ALA A 128 -0.07 -13.18 9.30
CA ALA A 128 1.30 -12.76 9.13
C ALA A 128 1.72 -11.82 10.27
N GLU A 129 2.89 -12.13 10.82
CA GLU A 129 3.51 -11.35 11.86
C GLU A 129 4.40 -10.25 11.29
N ALA A 130 4.93 -10.46 10.07
CA ALA A 130 5.78 -9.49 9.38
C ALA A 130 5.44 -9.37 7.90
N PHE A 131 5.37 -8.15 7.39
CA PHE A 131 5.25 -7.85 5.96
C PHE A 131 6.50 -7.11 5.47
N ILE A 132 7.17 -7.65 4.46
CA ILE A 132 8.37 -7.06 3.87
C ILE A 132 7.98 -6.33 2.58
N VAL A 133 8.36 -5.06 2.50
CA VAL A 133 8.24 -4.21 1.31
C VAL A 133 9.63 -3.72 0.91
N GLY A 134 9.98 -3.88 -0.37
CA GLY A 134 11.24 -3.34 -0.89
C GLY A 134 11.25 -1.82 -0.90
N GLY A 135 12.34 -1.20 -0.43
CA GLY A 135 12.62 0.23 -0.54
C GLY A 135 12.99 0.66 -1.97
N VAL A 136 12.30 0.12 -2.98
CA VAL A 136 12.55 0.38 -4.41
C VAL A 136 11.69 1.56 -4.84
N VAL A 137 12.34 2.64 -5.29
CA VAL A 137 11.65 3.80 -5.84
C VAL A 137 12.24 4.14 -7.20
N ASP A 138 11.52 3.76 -8.24
CA ASP A 138 11.98 3.92 -9.61
C ASP A 138 11.17 5.00 -10.32
N ILE A 139 11.85 6.00 -10.91
CA ILE A 139 11.20 6.92 -11.87
C ILE A 139 10.94 6.19 -13.19
N LEU A 140 11.82 5.25 -13.55
CA LEU A 140 11.68 4.31 -14.66
C LEU A 140 11.74 2.88 -14.10
N PRO A 141 10.66 2.09 -14.17
CA PRO A 141 10.58 0.81 -13.47
C PRO A 141 11.69 -0.15 -13.91
N VAL A 142 12.57 -0.52 -12.98
CA VAL A 142 13.57 -1.56 -13.21
C VAL A 142 12.87 -2.90 -13.04
N ARG A 143 12.56 -3.55 -14.17
CA ARG A 143 11.93 -4.87 -14.17
C ARG A 143 12.75 -5.84 -13.30
N GLY A 144 12.11 -6.38 -12.27
CA GLY A 144 12.71 -7.38 -11.39
C GLY A 144 13.51 -6.84 -10.19
N ALA A 145 13.57 -5.52 -9.94
CA ALA A 145 14.28 -4.99 -8.78
C ALA A 145 13.76 -5.56 -7.44
N THR A 146 12.42 -5.57 -7.25
CA THR A 146 11.78 -6.20 -6.09
C THR A 146 12.06 -7.70 -6.04
N LYS A 147 11.99 -8.41 -7.17
CA LYS A 147 12.33 -9.84 -7.27
C LYS A 147 13.76 -10.12 -6.81
N MET A 148 14.73 -9.30 -7.23
CA MET A 148 16.14 -9.44 -6.84
C MET A 148 16.38 -9.19 -5.34
N LEU A 149 15.61 -8.31 -4.70
CA LEU A 149 15.68 -8.13 -3.25
C LEU A 149 15.08 -9.34 -2.54
N VAL A 150 13.91 -9.78 -2.99
CA VAL A 150 13.17 -10.86 -2.35
C VAL A 150 13.89 -12.20 -2.49
N GLU A 151 14.54 -12.47 -3.62
CA GLU A 151 15.40 -13.66 -3.79
C GLU A 151 16.54 -13.71 -2.78
N LYS A 152 17.05 -12.55 -2.31
CA LYS A 152 18.09 -12.49 -1.28
C LYS A 152 17.57 -12.74 0.13
N LEU A 153 16.25 -12.70 0.34
CA LEU A 153 15.63 -13.08 1.61
C LEU A 153 15.64 -14.61 1.81
N GLY A 154 15.96 -15.37 0.76
CA GLY A 154 15.95 -16.84 0.77
C GLY A 154 14.53 -17.39 0.79
N ASP A 155 14.34 -18.49 1.52
CA ASP A 155 13.03 -19.13 1.67
C ASP A 155 12.12 -18.30 2.60
N VAL A 156 11.41 -17.34 2.01
CA VAL A 156 10.38 -16.52 2.65
C VAL A 156 9.14 -16.61 1.78
N GLU A 157 7.97 -16.68 2.42
CA GLU A 157 6.71 -16.74 1.70
C GLU A 157 6.47 -15.47 0.88
N ARG A 158 6.23 -15.65 -0.42
CA ARG A 158 6.06 -14.54 -1.38
C ARG A 158 4.61 -14.42 -1.79
N ARG A 159 4.09 -13.19 -1.77
CA ARG A 159 2.73 -12.88 -2.20
C ARG A 159 2.71 -11.65 -3.09
N LYS A 160 1.85 -11.66 -4.12
CA LYS A 160 1.53 -10.47 -4.92
C LYS A 160 0.21 -9.87 -4.46
N ILE A 161 0.10 -8.56 -4.42
CA ILE A 161 -1.20 -7.90 -4.26
C ILE A 161 -1.83 -7.80 -5.65
N VAL A 162 -3.07 -8.27 -5.77
CA VAL A 162 -3.85 -8.23 -7.02
C VAL A 162 -5.13 -7.46 -6.78
N PHE A 163 -5.60 -6.75 -7.80
CA PHE A 163 -6.90 -6.11 -7.84
C PHE A 163 -7.71 -6.76 -8.96
N HIS A 164 -8.85 -7.38 -8.66
CA HIS A 164 -9.64 -8.14 -9.65
C HIS A 164 -8.76 -9.07 -10.52
N GLY A 165 -7.91 -9.87 -9.87
CA GLY A 165 -7.08 -10.88 -10.53
C GLY A 165 -5.82 -10.38 -11.24
N ASP A 166 -5.49 -9.09 -11.15
CA ASP A 166 -4.34 -8.51 -11.85
C ASP A 166 -3.55 -7.50 -11.00
N VAL A 167 -2.23 -7.46 -11.21
CA VAL A 167 -1.30 -6.53 -10.56
C VAL A 167 -1.34 -5.13 -11.20
N PHE A 168 -1.80 -5.01 -12.45
CA PHE A 168 -1.92 -3.69 -13.09
C PHE A 168 -2.96 -2.82 -12.38
N GLY A 169 -2.59 -1.56 -12.11
CA GLY A 169 -3.44 -0.62 -11.39
C GLY A 169 -3.41 -0.74 -9.87
N VAL A 170 -2.68 -1.72 -9.32
CA VAL A 170 -2.39 -1.78 -7.88
C VAL A 170 -1.36 -0.68 -7.54
N PRO A 171 -1.62 0.19 -6.55
CA PRO A 171 -0.66 1.17 -6.08
C PRO A 171 0.67 0.51 -5.69
N ASN A 172 1.78 1.05 -6.19
CA ASN A 172 3.13 0.48 -5.99
C ASN A 172 4.02 1.29 -5.06
N ARG A 173 3.56 2.45 -4.56
CA ARG A 173 4.28 3.25 -3.57
C ARG A 173 4.31 2.50 -2.23
N ILE A 174 5.44 2.53 -1.53
CA ILE A 174 5.65 1.81 -0.25
C ILE A 174 4.54 2.12 0.74
N ASN A 175 4.24 3.40 0.93
CA ASN A 175 3.20 3.84 1.86
C ASN A 175 1.81 3.37 1.44
N ALA A 176 1.51 3.31 0.14
CA ALA A 176 0.22 2.85 -0.37
C ALA A 176 0.06 1.33 -0.21
N VAL A 177 1.13 0.56 -0.47
CA VAL A 177 1.16 -0.90 -0.26
C VAL A 177 0.91 -1.23 1.22
N ILE A 178 1.57 -0.54 2.13
CA ILE A 178 1.37 -0.72 3.57
C ILE A 178 -0.05 -0.29 3.98
N GLU A 179 -0.57 0.82 3.44
CA GLU A 179 -1.94 1.25 3.72
C GLU A 179 -2.98 0.23 3.26
N ILE A 180 -2.76 -0.43 2.11
CA ILE A 180 -3.64 -1.51 1.63
C ILE A 180 -3.70 -2.63 2.66
N ILE A 181 -2.56 -3.07 3.21
CA ILE A 181 -2.54 -4.13 4.22
C ILE A 181 -3.22 -3.68 5.51
N LEU A 182 -2.93 -2.45 5.99
CA LEU A 182 -3.54 -1.91 7.20
C LEU A 182 -5.06 -1.80 7.07
N ARG A 183 -5.55 -1.32 5.93
CA ARG A 183 -7.00 -1.25 5.64
C ARG A 183 -7.61 -2.64 5.53
N ALA A 184 -6.95 -3.55 4.80
CA ALA A 184 -7.38 -4.94 4.69
C ALA A 184 -7.54 -5.57 6.09
N ARG A 185 -6.56 -5.38 6.97
CA ARG A 185 -6.55 -5.97 8.29
C ARG A 185 -7.57 -5.34 9.25
N TYR A 186 -7.68 -4.01 9.26
CA TYR A 186 -8.42 -3.30 10.32
C TYR A 186 -9.75 -2.68 9.89
N ILE A 187 -9.98 -2.46 8.59
CA ILE A 187 -11.13 -1.71 8.08
C ILE A 187 -12.04 -2.59 7.20
N THR A 188 -11.46 -3.34 6.26
CA THR A 188 -12.23 -4.11 5.26
C THR A 188 -12.26 -5.61 5.57
N CYS A 189 -11.79 -6.03 6.74
CA CYS A 189 -11.90 -7.39 7.27
C CYS A 189 -11.39 -8.49 6.34
N GLY A 190 -10.24 -8.23 5.70
CA GLY A 190 -9.56 -9.13 4.80
C GLY A 190 -9.93 -8.93 3.33
N ASP A 191 -10.88 -8.04 3.01
CA ASP A 191 -11.19 -7.70 1.62
C ASP A 191 -10.11 -6.76 1.05
N ILE A 192 -9.19 -7.37 0.31
CA ILE A 192 -8.04 -6.70 -0.32
C ILE A 192 -8.49 -5.80 -1.49
N ASP A 193 -9.51 -6.20 -2.26
CA ASP A 193 -10.00 -5.40 -3.39
C ASP A 193 -10.62 -4.08 -2.89
N SER A 194 -11.43 -4.15 -1.83
CA SER A 194 -11.98 -2.96 -1.17
C SER A 194 -10.88 -2.07 -0.58
N ALA A 195 -9.85 -2.65 0.01
CA ALA A 195 -8.71 -1.91 0.54
C ALA A 195 -7.92 -1.20 -0.58
N ILE A 196 -7.64 -1.88 -1.69
CA ILE A 196 -6.98 -1.30 -2.87
C ILE A 196 -7.81 -0.14 -3.42
N ARG A 197 -9.12 -0.34 -3.59
CA ARG A 197 -10.04 0.70 -4.09
C ARG A 197 -9.99 1.98 -3.25
N ALA A 198 -9.83 1.85 -1.93
CA ALA A 198 -9.76 3.00 -1.02
C ALA A 198 -8.43 3.78 -1.10
N VAL A 199 -7.34 3.11 -1.46
CA VAL A 199 -5.98 3.70 -1.53
C VAL A 199 -5.63 4.18 -2.95
N MET A 200 -6.32 3.64 -3.96
CA MET A 200 -6.04 3.89 -5.37
C MET A 200 -6.10 5.37 -5.72
N SER A 201 -5.03 5.90 -6.33
CA SER A 201 -5.03 7.26 -6.87
C SER A 201 -5.67 7.31 -8.26
N SER A 202 -6.08 8.50 -8.72
CA SER A 202 -6.60 8.68 -10.09
C SER A 202 -5.62 8.20 -11.17
N ARG A 203 -4.31 8.28 -10.90
CA ARG A 203 -3.28 7.74 -11.81
C ARG A 203 -3.35 6.22 -11.90
N ASP A 204 -3.50 5.54 -10.77
CA ASP A 204 -3.56 4.09 -10.68
C ASP A 204 -4.85 3.58 -11.34
N ALA A 205 -5.99 4.22 -11.05
CA ALA A 205 -7.28 3.92 -11.67
C ALA A 205 -7.25 4.10 -13.19
N ARG A 206 -6.66 5.19 -13.68
CA ARG A 206 -6.48 5.42 -15.12
C ARG A 206 -5.61 4.36 -15.77
N LEU A 207 -4.52 3.93 -15.12
CA LEU A 207 -3.66 2.86 -15.63
C LEU A 207 -4.44 1.54 -15.72
N ARG A 208 -5.26 1.22 -14.71
CA ARG A 208 -6.12 0.03 -14.75
C ARG A 208 -7.11 0.09 -15.90
N ALA A 209 -7.82 1.21 -16.05
CA ALA A 209 -8.77 1.36 -17.15
C ALA A 209 -8.09 1.25 -18.52
N TYR A 210 -6.88 1.81 -18.68
CA TYR A 210 -6.11 1.65 -19.91
C TYR A 210 -5.87 0.16 -20.24
N VAL A 211 -5.52 -0.66 -19.24
CA VAL A 211 -5.32 -2.10 -19.41
C VAL A 211 -6.62 -2.80 -19.83
N GLU A 212 -7.75 -2.50 -19.16
CA GLU A 212 -9.04 -3.13 -19.50
C GLU A 212 -9.54 -2.69 -20.88
N ILE A 213 -9.41 -1.42 -21.23
CA ILE A 213 -9.72 -0.93 -22.60
C ILE A 213 -8.84 -1.64 -23.63
N SER A 214 -7.53 -1.77 -23.36
CA SER A 214 -6.61 -2.45 -24.27
C SER A 214 -6.93 -3.94 -24.43
N ARG A 215 -7.49 -4.58 -23.40
CA ARG A 215 -7.99 -5.96 -23.47
C ARG A 215 -9.24 -6.07 -24.32
N LEU A 216 -10.21 -5.20 -24.09
CA LEU A 216 -11.46 -5.15 -24.86
C LEU A 216 -11.19 -4.99 -26.36
N LEU A 217 -10.23 -4.12 -26.71
CA LEU A 217 -9.89 -3.78 -28.09
C LEU A 217 -8.85 -4.71 -28.73
N ARG A 218 -8.54 -5.84 -28.08
CA ARG A 218 -7.56 -6.79 -28.60
C ARG A 218 -8.07 -7.39 -29.92
N GLY A 219 -7.27 -7.29 -30.97
CA GLY A 219 -7.63 -7.75 -32.31
C GLY A 219 -8.42 -6.72 -33.13
N THR A 220 -8.79 -5.58 -32.56
CA THR A 220 -9.45 -4.49 -33.29
C THR A 220 -8.45 -3.56 -33.96
N PRO A 221 -8.60 -3.27 -35.27
CA PRO A 221 -7.77 -2.31 -35.99
C PRO A 221 -7.83 -0.93 -35.34
N PRO A 222 -6.72 -0.17 -35.29
CA PRO A 222 -6.69 1.17 -34.67
C PRO A 222 -7.76 2.14 -35.21
N SER A 223 -8.13 2.04 -36.49
CA SER A 223 -9.18 2.87 -37.12
C SER A 223 -10.58 2.64 -36.55
N GLU A 224 -10.82 1.47 -35.97
CA GLU A 224 -12.12 0.99 -35.49
C GLU A 224 -12.21 0.93 -33.96
N ARG A 225 -11.16 1.33 -33.25
CA ARG A 225 -11.11 1.28 -31.79
C ARG A 225 -12.06 2.31 -31.17
N VAL A 226 -13.17 1.81 -30.65
CA VAL A 226 -14.19 2.60 -29.96
C VAL A 226 -14.54 1.97 -28.62
N VAL A 227 -14.82 2.80 -27.62
CA VAL A 227 -15.39 2.40 -26.34
C VAL A 227 -16.64 3.25 -26.04
N ASN A 228 -17.65 2.61 -25.47
CA ASN A 228 -18.98 3.20 -25.25
C ASN A 228 -19.21 3.55 -23.77
N ALA A 229 -20.32 4.22 -23.49
CA ALA A 229 -20.70 4.56 -22.12
C ALA A 229 -20.99 3.33 -21.25
N ASP A 230 -21.50 2.24 -21.84
CA ASP A 230 -21.79 1.00 -21.11
C ASP A 230 -20.53 0.42 -20.47
N PHE A 231 -19.43 0.33 -21.23
CA PHE A 231 -18.16 -0.17 -20.71
C PHE A 231 -17.60 0.74 -19.60
N TYR A 232 -17.77 2.06 -19.73
CA TYR A 232 -17.42 2.99 -18.65
C TYR A 232 -18.25 2.72 -17.38
N CYS A 233 -19.57 2.56 -17.54
CA CYS A 233 -20.50 2.24 -16.46
C CYS A 233 -20.12 0.91 -15.79
N GLU A 234 -19.72 -0.11 -16.54
CA GLU A 234 -19.23 -1.39 -16.01
C GLU A 234 -17.96 -1.24 -15.18
N LEU A 235 -16.95 -0.55 -15.70
CA LEU A 235 -15.70 -0.29 -14.96
C LEU A 235 -15.96 0.49 -13.67
N ARG A 236 -16.80 1.53 -13.73
CA ARG A 236 -17.07 2.42 -12.57
C ARG A 236 -17.67 1.69 -11.37
N ARG A 237 -18.34 0.54 -11.58
CA ARG A 237 -18.92 -0.26 -10.49
C ARG A 237 -17.85 -0.67 -9.47
N TRP A 238 -16.66 -1.03 -9.94
CA TRP A 238 -15.58 -1.55 -9.11
C TRP A 238 -14.32 -0.68 -9.11
N LEU A 239 -14.01 0.00 -10.21
CA LEU A 239 -12.87 0.90 -10.34
C LEU A 239 -13.26 2.34 -9.97
N PRO A 240 -12.53 3.05 -9.09
CA PRO A 240 -12.82 4.42 -8.71
C PRO A 240 -12.35 5.42 -9.78
N ILE A 241 -12.95 5.34 -10.98
CA ILE A 241 -12.54 6.11 -12.16
C ILE A 241 -13.54 7.22 -12.53
N SER A 242 -13.01 8.43 -12.74
CA SER A 242 -13.78 9.57 -13.23
C SER A 242 -13.99 9.50 -14.75
N PRO A 243 -15.03 10.15 -15.31
CA PRO A 243 -15.21 10.23 -16.77
C PRO A 243 -13.97 10.82 -17.47
N LYS A 244 -13.37 11.84 -16.87
CA LYS A 244 -12.14 12.48 -17.37
C LYS A 244 -10.98 11.48 -17.45
N ASP A 245 -10.76 10.68 -16.41
CA ASP A 245 -9.69 9.70 -16.38
C ASP A 245 -9.93 8.55 -17.36
N PHE A 246 -11.19 8.14 -17.56
CA PHE A 246 -11.56 7.14 -18.55
C PHE A 246 -11.28 7.62 -19.98
N ILE A 247 -11.60 8.87 -20.31
CA ILE A 247 -11.27 9.47 -21.62
C ILE A 247 -9.75 9.47 -21.85
N ILE A 248 -8.96 9.81 -20.83
CA ILE A 248 -7.50 9.78 -20.94
C ILE A 248 -7.01 8.34 -21.14
N ALA A 249 -7.55 7.37 -20.41
CA ALA A 249 -7.21 5.95 -20.58
C ALA A 249 -7.56 5.44 -22.00
N ALA A 250 -8.72 5.82 -22.54
CA ALA A 250 -9.11 5.49 -23.91
C ALA A 250 -8.13 6.08 -24.94
N LYS A 251 -7.72 7.34 -24.75
CA LYS A 251 -6.69 7.98 -25.59
C LYS A 251 -5.35 7.24 -25.52
N MET A 252 -4.93 6.82 -24.32
CA MET A 252 -3.71 5.99 -24.15
C MET A 252 -3.80 4.68 -24.93
N ALA A 253 -4.99 4.08 -25.03
CA ALA A 253 -5.26 2.87 -25.80
C ALA A 253 -5.52 3.11 -27.30
N GLN A 254 -5.41 4.36 -27.77
CA GLN A 254 -5.73 4.79 -29.14
C GLN A 254 -7.19 4.49 -29.53
N ALA A 255 -8.11 4.67 -28.59
CA ALA A 255 -9.54 4.46 -28.76
C ALA A 255 -10.32 5.78 -28.70
N LYS A 256 -11.42 5.87 -29.47
CA LYS A 256 -12.39 6.97 -29.39
C LYS A 256 -13.52 6.60 -28.43
N VAL A 257 -14.02 7.59 -27.68
CA VAL A 257 -15.24 7.44 -26.87
C VAL A 257 -16.41 7.93 -27.71
N VAL A 258 -17.43 7.10 -27.92
CA VAL A 258 -18.53 7.38 -28.87
C VAL A 258 -19.80 7.97 -28.22
N ASP A 259 -19.90 7.95 -26.89
CA ASP A 259 -21.10 8.37 -26.14
C ASP A 259 -20.83 9.47 -25.10
N ASN A 260 -21.89 10.15 -24.65
CA ASN A 260 -21.82 11.02 -23.48
C ASN A 260 -21.77 10.19 -22.19
N LEU A 261 -20.65 10.29 -21.47
CA LEU A 261 -20.40 9.55 -20.21
C LEU A 261 -21.17 10.11 -19.00
N GLU A 262 -21.77 11.30 -19.11
CA GLU A 262 -22.50 11.96 -18.03
C GLU A 262 -23.74 11.18 -17.57
N ALA A 263 -24.33 10.36 -18.45
CA ALA A 263 -25.49 9.52 -18.11
C ALA A 263 -25.20 8.50 -17.00
N CYS A 264 -23.93 8.09 -16.84
CA CYS A 264 -23.49 7.17 -15.79
C CYS A 264 -23.27 7.86 -14.42
N GLU A 265 -23.32 9.19 -14.31
CA GLU A 265 -23.12 9.88 -13.03
C GLU A 265 -24.29 9.70 -12.05
N CYS A 266 -25.51 9.54 -12.57
CA CYS A 266 -26.76 9.45 -11.82
C CYS A 266 -26.87 8.23 -10.90
N ILE A 267 -26.09 7.17 -11.14
CA ILE A 267 -26.17 5.92 -10.35
C ILE A 267 -25.34 6.01 -9.04
N SER A 268 -24.40 6.97 -8.96
CA SER A 268 -23.40 7.00 -7.87
C SER A 268 -23.72 7.90 -6.67
N LYS A 269 -24.68 8.82 -6.79
CA LYS A 269 -24.97 9.78 -5.71
C LYS A 269 -25.58 9.10 -4.47
N ASP A 270 -26.30 7.99 -4.62
CA ASP A 270 -26.83 7.21 -3.50
C ASP A 270 -25.75 6.50 -2.66
N GLN A 271 -24.54 6.29 -3.20
CA GLN A 271 -23.46 5.62 -2.46
C GLN A 271 -22.39 6.56 -1.91
N SER A 272 -22.39 7.84 -2.30
CA SER A 272 -21.44 8.84 -1.80
C SER A 272 -21.93 9.55 -0.54
N ASP A 273 -23.24 9.76 -0.38
CA ASP A 273 -23.78 10.49 0.78
C ASP A 273 -23.77 9.67 2.07
N HIS A 274 -23.75 8.34 2.00
CA HIS A 274 -23.46 7.51 3.17
C HIS A 274 -22.00 7.57 3.63
N ARG A 275 -21.02 7.88 2.75
CA ARG A 275 -19.59 7.85 3.09
C ARG A 275 -19.10 9.02 3.95
N ARG A 276 -19.84 10.13 3.99
CA ARG A 276 -19.50 11.28 4.86
C ARG A 276 -20.04 11.15 6.28
N CYS A 277 -21.09 10.35 6.50
CA CYS A 277 -21.67 10.14 7.83
C CYS A 277 -21.27 8.80 8.49
N SER A 278 -20.92 7.76 7.73
CA SER A 278 -20.54 6.46 8.32
C SER A 278 -19.07 6.34 8.72
N ALA A 279 -18.20 7.27 8.30
CA ALA A 279 -16.81 7.30 8.75
C ALA A 279 -16.64 7.78 10.21
N ILE A 280 -17.72 8.25 10.85
CA ILE A 280 -17.69 8.82 12.22
C ILE A 280 -18.48 7.95 13.22
N ALA A 281 -19.26 6.95 12.76
CA ALA A 281 -20.01 6.09 13.67
C ALA A 281 -20.18 4.67 13.10
N GLY A 282 -19.49 3.69 13.70
CA GLY A 282 -20.00 2.31 13.75
C GLY A 282 -19.35 1.23 12.88
N SER A 283 -18.12 1.38 12.38
CA SER A 283 -17.40 0.20 11.88
C SER A 283 -16.98 -0.66 13.07
N SER A 284 -17.75 -1.72 13.35
CA SER A 284 -17.36 -2.75 14.30
C SER A 284 -15.99 -3.30 13.87
N PRO A 285 -14.97 -3.34 14.75
CA PRO A 285 -13.68 -3.91 14.39
C PRO A 285 -13.88 -5.35 13.94
N CYS A 286 -13.13 -5.74 12.90
CA CYS A 286 -13.11 -7.10 12.39
C CYS A 286 -12.89 -8.07 13.55
N ARG A 287 -13.91 -8.86 13.89
CA ARG A 287 -13.82 -9.84 14.97
C ARG A 287 -12.87 -10.94 14.49
N SER A 288 -11.75 -11.08 15.19
CA SER A 288 -10.82 -12.21 15.13
C SER A 288 -11.51 -13.50 15.56
#